data_AF-A0A6M1SGT4-F1
#
_entry.id   AF-A0A6M1SGT4-F1
#
_cell.length_a   1.000
_cell.length_b   1.000
_cell.length_c   1.000
_cell.angle_alpha   90.00
_cell.angle_beta   90.00
_cell.angle_gamma   90.00
#
_symmetry.space_group_name_H-M   'P 1'
#
loop_
_entity.id
_entity.type
_entity.pdbx_description
1 polymer ?
#
loop_
_entity_poly.entity_id
_entity_poly.type
_entity_poly.pdbx_seq_one_letter_code
_entity_poly.pdbx_strand_id
1 'polypeptide(L)'
;RLAPLRDKRVVIIFDECHRSQFGDNHQAIKAFFPKAQLFGFTGTPIFDDNASYKQIDGTVGSYRTTQDIFEKRLHAYTITHAIDDRNVLRFHIDYFKHESKPEAAKAKATGELAKSKSKAKPDQALAQRAVVNAILAKHEAATNHRRFNALLATASINEAIAYYRLFKDVQTECQAEDPDYTPLNIACV
;
A
#
# COMPACT_ATOMS: atom_id res chain seq x y z
N ARG A 1 12.15 -34.32 4.76
CA ARG A 1 13.43 -33.60 5.01
C ARG A 1 14.09 -33.31 3.66
N LEU A 2 14.60 -32.09 3.45
CA LEU A 2 15.20 -31.66 2.17
C LEU A 2 16.67 -32.07 2.01
N ALA A 3 17.31 -32.63 3.05
CA ALA A 3 18.73 -33.00 3.03
C ALA A 3 19.17 -33.88 1.84
N PRO A 4 18.37 -34.86 1.35
CA PRO A 4 18.75 -35.64 0.16
C PRO A 4 18.82 -34.82 -1.14
N LEU A 5 18.21 -33.63 -1.17
CA LEU A 5 18.18 -32.74 -2.33
C LEU A 5 19.32 -31.70 -2.32
N ARG A 6 20.09 -31.62 -1.22
CA ARG A 6 21.14 -30.62 -0.98
C ARG A 6 22.07 -30.41 -2.19
N ASP A 7 22.61 -31.52 -2.71
CA ASP A 7 23.62 -31.52 -3.76
C ASP A 7 23.06 -31.79 -5.16
N LYS A 8 21.73 -31.77 -5.30
CA LYS A 8 21.04 -31.92 -6.58
C LYS A 8 21.00 -30.56 -7.30
N ARG A 9 20.84 -30.61 -8.62
CA ARG A 9 20.54 -29.42 -9.41
C ARG A 9 19.08 -29.07 -9.19
N VAL A 10 18.83 -27.91 -8.60
CA VAL A 10 17.48 -27.42 -8.30
C VAL A 10 17.32 -26.05 -8.92
N VAL A 11 16.13 -25.75 -9.43
CA VAL A 11 15.76 -24.40 -9.85
C VAL A 11 14.72 -23.88 -8.87
N ILE A 12 14.94 -22.68 -8.34
CA ILE A 12 14.02 -22.00 -7.42
C ILE A 12 13.57 -20.72 -8.09
N ILE A 13 12.26 -20.54 -8.18
CA ILE A 13 11.62 -19.37 -8.78
C ILE A 13 10.89 -18.64 -7.65
N PHE A 14 11.24 -17.37 -7.47
CA PHE A 14 10.61 -16.47 -6.51
C PHE A 14 9.63 -15.57 -7.24
N ASP A 15 8.40 -15.53 -6.75
CA ASP A 15 7.39 -14.56 -7.15
C ASP A 15 7.40 -13.38 -6.16
N GLU A 16 7.08 -12.19 -6.67
CA GLU A 16 7.21 -10.89 -6.00
C GLU A 16 8.44 -10.72 -5.11
N CYS A 17 9.61 -10.92 -5.74
CA CYS A 17 10.89 -11.13 -5.08
C CYS A 17 11.58 -9.85 -4.55
N HIS A 18 10.83 -8.90 -3.95
CA HIS A 18 11.37 -7.57 -3.65
C HIS A 18 11.63 -7.25 -2.17
N ARG A 19 10.86 -7.69 -1.17
CA ARG A 19 10.98 -7.07 0.19
C ARG A 19 11.17 -7.96 1.42
N SER A 20 10.52 -9.10 1.53
CA SER A 20 10.49 -9.85 2.81
C SER A 20 11.30 -11.16 2.81
N GLN A 21 11.84 -11.57 1.66
CA GLN A 21 12.41 -12.92 1.50
C GLN A 21 13.94 -12.97 1.31
N PHE A 22 14.63 -11.82 1.20
CA PHE A 22 15.97 -11.80 0.59
C PHE A 22 17.15 -11.56 1.53
N GLY A 23 16.88 -11.39 2.82
CA GLY A 23 17.92 -11.41 3.85
C GLY A 23 18.35 -12.84 4.18
N ASP A 24 18.11 -13.25 5.43
CA ASP A 24 18.56 -14.53 5.98
C ASP A 24 18.04 -15.76 5.22
N ASN A 25 16.80 -15.71 4.71
CA ASN A 25 16.22 -16.80 3.92
C ASN A 25 17.01 -17.06 2.63
N HIS A 26 17.39 -16.02 1.90
CA HIS A 26 18.19 -16.17 0.67
C HIS A 26 19.58 -16.74 0.98
N GLN A 27 20.21 -16.27 2.06
CA GLN A 27 21.49 -16.81 2.51
C GLN A 27 21.37 -18.28 2.92
N ALA A 28 20.32 -18.64 3.67
CA ALA A 28 20.05 -20.01 4.08
C ALA A 28 19.79 -20.93 2.87
N ILE A 29 19.01 -20.47 1.88
CA ILE A 29 18.75 -21.21 0.64
C ILE A 29 20.05 -21.44 -0.14
N LYS A 30 20.89 -20.40 -0.33
CA LYS A 30 22.18 -20.53 -1.02
C LYS A 30 23.14 -21.47 -0.27
N ALA A 31 23.17 -21.40 1.06
CA ALA A 31 24.01 -22.27 1.89
C ALA A 31 23.53 -23.73 1.88
N PHE A 32 22.21 -23.95 1.86
CA PHE A 32 21.64 -25.29 1.85
C PHE A 32 21.69 -25.91 0.44
N PHE A 33 21.40 -25.16 -0.62
CA PHE A 33 21.41 -25.64 -2.01
C PHE A 33 22.53 -24.97 -2.83
N PRO A 34 23.80 -25.38 -2.66
CA PRO A 34 24.93 -24.73 -3.33
C PRO A 34 24.91 -24.85 -4.86
N LYS A 35 24.10 -25.79 -5.40
CA LYS A 35 23.92 -26.00 -6.85
C LYS A 35 22.58 -25.48 -7.37
N ALA A 36 21.86 -24.68 -6.59
CA ALA A 36 20.60 -24.10 -7.02
C ALA A 36 20.83 -22.95 -8.02
N GLN A 37 19.94 -22.86 -9.00
CA GLN A 37 19.76 -21.66 -9.81
C GLN A 37 18.52 -20.91 -9.32
N LEU A 38 18.66 -19.60 -9.11
CA LEU A 38 17.63 -18.76 -8.53
C LEU A 38 17.13 -17.77 -9.58
N PHE A 39 15.82 -17.72 -9.77
CA PHE A 39 15.14 -16.75 -10.64
C PHE A 39 14.13 -15.96 -9.83
N GLY A 40 14.02 -14.66 -10.09
CA GLY A 40 13.11 -13.76 -9.41
C GLY A 40 12.24 -13.00 -10.39
N PHE A 41 10.95 -12.94 -10.11
CA PHE A 41 9.99 -12.06 -10.77
C PHE A 41 9.49 -11.03 -9.77
N THR A 42 9.42 -9.77 -10.18
CA THR A 42 8.80 -8.72 -9.38
C THR A 42 8.34 -7.56 -10.24
N GLY A 43 7.20 -6.95 -9.87
CA GLY A 43 6.77 -5.68 -10.44
C GLY A 43 7.51 -4.46 -9.86
N THR A 44 8.18 -4.60 -8.72
CA THR A 44 8.78 -3.49 -7.97
C THR A 44 10.22 -3.79 -7.54
N PRO A 45 11.19 -3.77 -8.48
CA PRO A 45 12.60 -4.02 -8.15
C PRO A 45 13.18 -2.99 -7.16
N ILE A 46 14.12 -3.45 -6.33
CA ILE A 46 14.92 -2.60 -5.45
C ILE A 46 16.17 -2.14 -6.21
N PHE A 47 16.36 -0.82 -6.23
CA PHE A 47 17.51 -0.09 -6.75
C PHE A 47 18.22 0.63 -5.61
N ASP A 48 19.45 1.11 -5.84
CA ASP A 48 20.20 1.87 -4.83
C ASP A 48 19.39 3.05 -4.25
N ASP A 49 18.63 3.75 -5.11
CA ASP A 49 17.80 4.90 -4.73
C ASP A 49 16.67 4.57 -3.73
N ASN A 50 16.18 3.32 -3.73
CA ASN A 50 15.09 2.88 -2.86
C ASN A 50 15.51 1.78 -1.85
N ALA A 51 16.81 1.50 -1.76
CA ALA A 51 17.39 0.47 -0.92
C ALA A 51 17.52 0.85 0.57
N SER A 52 17.23 2.10 0.94
CA SER A 52 17.28 2.54 2.34
C SER A 52 15.93 2.33 3.03
N TYR A 53 15.94 1.63 4.18
CA TYR A 53 14.76 1.56 5.04
C TYR A 53 15.13 1.73 6.52
N LYS A 54 14.31 2.49 7.22
CA LYS A 54 14.41 2.64 8.67
C LYS A 54 13.61 1.52 9.31
N GLN A 55 14.31 0.60 9.96
CA GLN A 55 13.65 -0.40 10.79
C GLN A 55 12.90 0.30 11.94
N ILE A 56 11.83 -0.33 12.41
CA ILE A 56 10.92 0.24 13.43
C ILE A 56 11.66 0.49 14.77
N ASP A 57 12.76 -0.22 14.99
CA ASP A 57 13.67 -0.11 16.15
C ASP A 57 14.64 1.09 16.07
N GLY A 58 14.61 1.87 14.98
CA GLY A 58 15.49 3.01 14.76
C GLY A 58 16.83 2.66 14.08
N THR A 59 17.06 1.39 13.75
CA THR A 59 18.26 0.95 13.03
C THR A 59 18.09 1.20 11.53
N VAL A 60 19.06 1.88 10.91
CA VAL A 60 19.08 2.03 9.44
C VAL A 60 19.68 0.75 8.86
N GLY A 61 18.84 -0.05 8.19
CA GLY A 61 19.31 -1.16 7.38
C GLY A 61 19.36 -0.76 5.90
N SER A 62 20.38 -1.21 5.17
CA SER A 62 20.35 -1.19 3.71
C SER A 62 19.80 -2.53 3.21
N TYR A 63 18.83 -2.48 2.30
CA TYR A 63 18.48 -3.64 1.51
C TYR A 63 19.57 -3.89 0.47
N ARG A 64 19.82 -5.16 0.18
CA ARG A 64 20.53 -5.53 -1.05
C ARG A 64 19.62 -5.19 -2.24
N THR A 65 20.18 -4.68 -3.32
CA THR A 65 19.41 -4.41 -4.53
C THR A 65 18.92 -5.72 -5.14
N THR A 66 17.87 -5.66 -5.98
CA THR A 66 17.42 -6.85 -6.74
C THR A 66 18.56 -7.40 -7.60
N GLN A 67 19.42 -6.51 -8.11
CA GLN A 67 20.62 -6.88 -8.88
C GLN A 67 21.67 -7.59 -8.00
N ASP A 68 21.88 -7.20 -6.74
CA ASP A 68 22.82 -7.93 -5.86
C ASP A 68 22.35 -9.35 -5.56
N ILE A 69 21.04 -9.59 -5.59
CA ILE A 69 20.41 -10.85 -5.21
C ILE A 69 20.33 -11.81 -6.39
N PHE A 70 19.86 -11.31 -7.54
CA PHE A 70 19.53 -12.06 -8.75
C PHE A 70 20.43 -11.74 -9.94
N GLU A 71 21.40 -10.85 -9.76
CA GLU A 71 22.41 -10.48 -10.75
C GLU A 71 21.77 -9.82 -11.98
N LYS A 72 21.85 -10.49 -13.13
CA LYS A 72 21.46 -9.93 -14.41
C LYS A 72 19.93 -9.92 -14.57
N ARG A 73 19.37 -8.75 -14.85
CA ARG A 73 18.01 -8.65 -15.38
C ARG A 73 17.92 -9.32 -16.76
N LEU A 74 17.22 -10.46 -16.81
CA LEU A 74 17.08 -11.24 -18.04
C LEU A 74 16.11 -10.60 -19.05
N HIS A 75 15.03 -10.00 -18.55
CA HIS A 75 14.01 -9.33 -19.36
C HIS A 75 13.26 -8.28 -18.51
N ALA A 76 12.57 -7.35 -19.17
CA ALA A 76 11.71 -6.37 -18.51
C ALA A 76 10.45 -6.10 -19.34
N TYR A 77 9.29 -6.31 -18.71
CA TYR A 77 7.99 -5.90 -19.22
C TYR A 77 7.40 -4.90 -18.21
N THR A 78 7.41 -3.61 -18.54
CA THR A 78 7.09 -2.52 -17.62
C THR A 78 5.61 -2.17 -17.67
N ILE A 79 5.14 -1.38 -16.70
CA ILE A 79 3.77 -0.84 -16.70
C ILE A 79 3.47 -0.03 -17.97
N THR A 80 4.46 0.64 -18.57
CA THR A 80 4.29 1.36 -19.83
C THR A 80 3.99 0.41 -20.98
N HIS A 81 4.77 -0.66 -21.15
CA HIS A 81 4.48 -1.70 -22.16
C HIS A 81 3.09 -2.30 -21.94
N ALA A 82 2.76 -2.64 -20.69
CA ALA A 82 1.47 -3.23 -20.34
C ALA A 82 0.27 -2.32 -20.69
N ILE A 83 0.41 -1.01 -20.51
CA ILE A 83 -0.60 -0.02 -20.86
C ILE A 83 -0.72 0.14 -22.39
N ASP A 84 0.41 0.20 -23.10
CA ASP A 84 0.45 0.37 -24.55
C ASP A 84 -0.14 -0.84 -25.28
N ASP A 85 0.16 -2.04 -24.78
CA ASP A 85 -0.39 -3.32 -25.28
C ASP A 85 -1.84 -3.56 -24.85
N ARG A 86 -2.41 -2.69 -24.00
CA ARG A 86 -3.76 -2.83 -23.42
C ARG A 86 -3.97 -4.10 -22.57
N ASN A 87 -2.88 -4.64 -22.01
CA ASN A 87 -2.93 -5.75 -21.07
C ASN A 87 -3.31 -5.29 -19.65
N VAL A 88 -3.10 -4.00 -19.33
CA VAL A 88 -3.54 -3.38 -18.07
C VAL A 88 -4.22 -2.04 -18.31
N LEU A 89 -5.05 -1.62 -17.36
CA LEU A 89 -5.73 -0.33 -17.41
C LEU A 89 -4.80 0.82 -16.97
N ARG A 90 -5.11 2.02 -17.45
CA ARG A 90 -4.44 3.26 -17.04
C ARG A 90 -4.93 3.72 -15.67
N PHE A 91 -4.12 4.52 -15.00
CA PHE A 91 -4.51 5.17 -13.74
C PHE A 91 -5.19 6.52 -14.01
N HIS A 92 -6.22 6.79 -13.22
CA HIS A 92 -6.80 8.12 -13.06
C HIS A 92 -6.52 8.57 -11.63
N ILE A 93 -5.81 9.69 -11.45
CA ILE A 93 -5.31 10.15 -10.16
C ILE A 93 -5.90 11.52 -9.85
N ASP A 94 -6.70 11.59 -8.79
CA ASP A 94 -7.27 12.82 -8.26
C ASP A 94 -6.84 13.05 -6.81
N TYR A 95 -6.51 14.30 -6.48
CA TYR A 95 -6.17 14.70 -5.12
C TYR A 95 -7.33 15.43 -4.46
N PHE A 96 -7.92 14.82 -3.43
CA PHE A 96 -8.92 15.49 -2.60
C PHE A 96 -8.25 16.46 -1.63
N LYS A 97 -8.65 17.72 -1.67
CA LYS A 97 -8.27 18.75 -0.69
C LYS A 97 -9.51 19.20 0.05
N HIS A 98 -9.52 19.02 1.36
CA HIS A 98 -10.51 19.68 2.22
C HIS A 98 -10.04 21.11 2.49
N GLU A 99 -10.89 22.10 2.22
CA GLU A 99 -10.60 23.49 2.57
C GLU A 99 -10.68 23.68 4.08
N SER A 100 -9.53 23.57 4.76
CA SER A 100 -9.39 24.03 6.13
C SER A 100 -9.43 25.57 6.16
N LYS A 101 -10.10 26.17 7.16
CA LYS A 101 -10.09 27.62 7.38
C LYS A 101 -8.65 28.21 7.29
N PRO A 102 -8.47 29.47 6.82
CA PRO A 102 -7.16 30.03 6.42
C PRO A 102 -6.02 29.96 7.45
N GLU A 103 -6.33 29.85 8.74
CA GLU A 103 -5.33 29.87 9.82
C GLU A 103 -4.45 28.60 9.86
N ALA A 104 -4.97 27.43 9.46
CA ALA A 104 -4.21 26.17 9.45
C ALA A 104 -3.19 26.07 8.30
N ALA A 105 -3.41 26.79 7.20
CA ALA A 105 -2.53 26.79 6.04
C ALA A 105 -1.18 27.49 6.33
N LYS A 106 -1.15 28.48 7.23
CA LYS A 106 0.07 29.20 7.60
C LYS A 106 1.04 28.35 8.45
N ALA A 107 0.52 27.42 9.26
CA ALA A 107 1.35 26.55 10.10
C ALA A 107 2.08 25.44 9.32
N LYS A 108 1.60 25.06 8.13
CA LYS A 108 2.26 24.06 7.27
C LYS A 108 3.48 24.60 6.53
N ALA A 109 3.62 25.93 6.42
CA ALA A 109 4.74 26.56 5.71
C ALA A 109 6.03 26.67 6.55
N THR A 110 5.95 26.54 7.89
CA THR A 110 7.09 26.75 8.80
C THR A 110 7.78 25.48 9.29
N GLY A 111 7.42 24.30 8.76
CA GLY A 111 8.23 23.07 8.96
C GLY A 111 8.21 22.47 10.39
N GLU A 112 7.36 22.93 11.29
CA GLU A 112 7.25 22.38 12.65
C GLU A 112 6.15 21.32 12.76
N LEU A 113 6.39 20.12 12.24
CA LEU A 113 5.66 18.92 12.68
C LEU A 113 6.63 17.78 13.01
N ALA A 114 7.48 18.03 14.00
CA ALA A 114 8.15 16.97 14.73
C ALA A 114 7.29 16.56 15.94
N LYS A 115 6.85 15.29 15.92
CA LYS A 115 6.49 14.46 17.09
C LYS A 115 5.37 14.99 18.01
N SER A 116 4.15 14.51 17.78
CA SER A 116 3.14 14.39 18.83
C SER A 116 2.23 13.19 18.57
N LYS A 117 2.50 12.09 19.30
CA LYS A 117 1.58 10.99 19.53
C LYS A 117 0.66 11.39 20.69
N SER A 118 -0.51 11.95 20.43
CA SER A 118 -1.63 11.96 21.39
C SER A 118 -2.89 12.54 20.75
N LYS A 119 -4.03 11.85 20.99
CA LYS A 119 -5.44 12.24 20.80
C LYS A 119 -5.77 13.05 19.53
N ALA A 120 -6.48 12.42 18.59
CA ALA A 120 -6.99 13.01 17.36
C ALA A 120 -7.40 14.48 17.57
N LYS A 121 -6.62 15.40 16.99
CA LYS A 121 -6.92 16.83 17.02
C LYS A 121 -8.30 17.01 16.35
N PRO A 122 -9.17 17.91 16.83
CA PRO A 122 -10.50 18.14 16.25
C PRO A 122 -10.48 18.41 14.73
N ASP A 123 -9.38 18.98 14.22
CA ASP A 123 -9.11 19.18 12.80
C ASP A 123 -9.01 17.86 12.00
N GLN A 124 -8.44 16.80 12.59
CA GLN A 124 -8.32 15.49 11.96
C GLN A 124 -9.68 14.79 11.84
N ALA A 125 -10.52 14.88 12.88
CA ALA A 125 -11.86 14.28 12.85
C ALA A 125 -12.75 14.96 11.80
N LEU A 126 -12.66 16.29 11.68
CA LEU A 126 -13.33 17.07 10.63
C LEU A 126 -12.85 16.65 9.23
N ALA A 127 -11.54 16.52 9.04
CA ALA A 127 -10.98 16.06 7.77
C ALA A 127 -11.43 14.63 7.42
N GLN A 128 -11.46 13.70 8.37
CA GLN A 128 -11.93 12.32 8.16
C GLN A 128 -13.42 12.29 7.77
N ARG A 129 -14.26 13.10 8.44
CA ARG A 129 -15.68 13.21 8.09
C ARG A 129 -15.86 13.76 6.68
N ALA A 130 -15.09 14.79 6.30
CA ALA A 130 -15.12 15.33 4.95
C ALA A 130 -14.73 14.28 3.89
N VAL A 131 -13.72 13.45 4.18
CA VAL A 131 -13.32 12.33 3.32
C VAL A 131 -14.44 11.30 3.19
N VAL A 132 -15.06 10.88 4.30
CA VAL A 132 -16.18 9.92 4.29
C VAL A 132 -17.35 10.44 3.47
N ASN A 133 -17.77 11.68 3.71
CA ASN A 133 -18.86 12.30 2.96
C ASN A 133 -18.55 12.38 1.47
N ALA A 134 -17.32 12.76 1.11
CA ALA A 134 -16.88 12.81 -0.29
C ALA A 134 -16.87 11.42 -0.95
N ILE A 135 -16.47 10.38 -0.22
CA ILE A 135 -16.52 9.00 -0.71
C ILE A 135 -17.97 8.58 -0.95
N LEU A 136 -18.85 8.74 0.03
CA LEU A 136 -20.26 8.36 -0.09
C LEU A 136 -20.95 9.08 -1.26
N ALA A 137 -20.70 10.38 -1.43
CA ALA A 137 -21.26 11.18 -2.52
C ALA A 137 -20.77 10.74 -3.91
N LYS A 138 -19.52 10.26 -4.03
CA LYS A 138 -18.89 9.89 -5.30
C LYS A 138 -18.98 8.40 -5.63
N HIS A 139 -19.25 7.54 -4.65
CA HIS A 139 -19.09 6.09 -4.77
C HIS A 139 -19.92 5.51 -5.92
N GLU A 140 -21.19 5.90 -6.05
CA GLU A 140 -22.08 5.45 -7.13
C GLU A 140 -21.47 5.70 -8.52
N ALA A 141 -21.08 6.95 -8.80
CA ALA A 141 -20.52 7.32 -10.08
C ALA A 141 -19.16 6.64 -10.32
N ALA A 142 -18.29 6.61 -9.31
CA ALA A 142 -16.96 6.02 -9.41
C ALA A 142 -16.97 4.50 -9.59
N THR A 143 -18.00 3.81 -9.11
CA THR A 143 -18.13 2.34 -9.18
C THR A 143 -19.08 1.87 -10.27
N ASN A 144 -19.51 2.76 -11.17
CA ASN A 144 -20.51 2.49 -12.20
C ASN A 144 -21.78 1.86 -11.60
N HIS A 145 -22.47 2.62 -10.76
CA HIS A 145 -23.70 2.20 -10.09
C HIS A 145 -23.55 0.91 -9.28
N ARG A 146 -22.47 0.83 -8.48
CA ARG A 146 -22.09 -0.35 -7.67
C ARG A 146 -21.86 -1.64 -8.46
N ARG A 147 -21.62 -1.54 -9.78
CA ARG A 147 -21.16 -2.69 -10.59
C ARG A 147 -19.75 -3.15 -10.17
N PHE A 148 -18.94 -2.21 -9.68
CA PHE A 148 -17.62 -2.47 -9.10
C PHE A 148 -17.61 -2.13 -7.60
N ASN A 149 -16.52 -2.48 -6.91
CA ASN A 149 -16.28 -2.13 -5.51
C ASN A 149 -15.06 -1.22 -5.38
N ALA A 150 -14.78 -0.77 -4.15
CA ALA A 150 -13.67 0.13 -3.83
C ALA A 150 -12.90 -0.36 -2.60
N LEU A 151 -11.63 0.06 -2.50
CA LEU A 151 -10.77 -0.14 -1.34
C LEU A 151 -10.33 1.21 -0.76
N LEU A 152 -10.30 1.31 0.57
CA LEU A 152 -9.76 2.46 1.29
C LEU A 152 -8.54 2.02 2.10
N ALA A 153 -7.34 2.40 1.64
CA ALA A 153 -6.10 2.17 2.38
C ALA A 153 -5.83 3.34 3.35
N THR A 154 -5.58 3.03 4.62
CA THR A 154 -5.35 4.01 5.70
C THR A 154 -3.94 3.89 6.27
N ALA A 155 -3.44 4.92 6.96
CA ALA A 155 -2.04 4.93 7.44
C ALA A 155 -1.77 4.00 8.62
N SER A 156 -2.81 3.57 9.35
CA SER A 156 -2.67 2.64 10.48
C SER A 156 -3.95 1.86 10.77
N ILE A 157 -3.83 0.78 11.54
CA ILE A 157 -4.97 -0.01 12.04
C ILE A 157 -5.95 0.88 12.82
N ASN A 158 -5.44 1.80 13.64
CA ASN A 158 -6.28 2.72 14.42
C ASN A 158 -7.08 3.66 13.52
N GLU A 159 -6.50 4.12 12.40
CA GLU A 159 -7.22 4.92 11.42
C GLU A 159 -8.27 4.10 10.67
N ALA A 160 -7.96 2.85 10.28
CA ALA A 160 -8.94 1.95 9.66
C ALA A 160 -10.17 1.76 10.55
N ILE A 161 -9.96 1.49 11.85
CA ILE A 161 -11.03 1.36 12.84
C ILE A 161 -11.83 2.67 12.97
N ALA A 162 -11.15 3.82 12.99
CA ALA A 162 -11.81 5.13 13.07
C ALA A 162 -12.70 5.40 11.84
N TYR A 163 -12.18 5.16 10.64
CA TYR A 163 -12.95 5.29 9.40
C TYR A 163 -14.13 4.32 9.36
N TYR A 164 -13.94 3.06 9.75
CA TYR A 164 -15.02 2.07 9.79
C TYR A 164 -16.18 2.51 10.67
N ARG A 165 -15.89 2.99 11.89
CA ARG A 165 -16.90 3.53 12.81
C ARG A 165 -17.57 4.76 12.23
N LEU A 166 -16.77 5.69 11.69
CA LEU A 166 -17.28 6.92 11.10
C LEU A 166 -18.24 6.66 9.93
N PHE A 167 -17.88 5.74 9.03
CA PHE A 167 -18.79 5.31 7.95
C PHE A 167 -20.12 4.78 8.49
N LYS A 168 -20.08 3.96 9.54
CA LYS A 168 -21.30 3.43 10.17
C LYS A 168 -22.19 4.55 10.72
N ASP A 169 -21.58 5.52 11.42
CA ASP A 169 -22.30 6.66 11.99
C ASP A 169 -22.91 7.52 10.88
N VAL A 170 -22.12 7.93 9.87
CA VAL A 170 -22.60 8.76 8.75
C VAL A 170 -23.73 8.08 7.97
N GLN A 171 -23.60 6.79 7.66
CA GLN A 171 -24.66 6.09 6.93
C GLN A 171 -25.95 5.98 7.74
N THR A 172 -25.86 5.84 9.07
CA THR A 172 -27.03 5.85 9.95
C THR A 172 -27.72 7.22 9.93
N GLU A 173 -26.95 8.31 9.94
CA GLU A 173 -27.48 9.67 9.78
C GLU A 173 -28.16 9.84 8.41
N CYS A 174 -27.54 9.38 7.31
CA CYS A 174 -28.16 9.44 5.98
C CYS A 174 -29.47 8.65 5.89
N GLN A 175 -29.56 7.47 6.53
CA GLN A 175 -30.79 6.68 6.58
C GLN A 175 -31.89 7.36 7.41
N ALA A 176 -31.53 8.14 8.43
CA ALA A 176 -32.50 8.88 9.22
C ALA A 176 -33.06 10.09 8.45
N GLU A 177 -32.27 10.70 7.58
CA GLU A 177 -32.68 11.83 6.72
C GLU A 177 -33.45 11.37 5.47
N ASP A 178 -33.06 10.25 4.87
CA ASP A 178 -33.63 9.68 3.66
C ASP A 178 -33.94 8.18 3.86
N PRO A 179 -35.21 7.80 4.07
CA PRO A 179 -35.62 6.40 4.22
C PRO A 179 -35.31 5.51 3.01
N ASP A 180 -35.16 6.08 1.81
CA ASP A 180 -34.83 5.34 0.58
C ASP A 180 -33.31 5.17 0.40
N TYR A 181 -32.49 5.75 1.28
CA TYR A 181 -31.04 5.64 1.24
C TYR A 181 -30.58 4.18 1.42
N THR A 182 -29.88 3.67 0.41
CA THR A 182 -29.29 2.33 0.44
C THR A 182 -27.82 2.40 0.90
N PRO A 183 -27.48 1.94 2.12
CA PRO A 183 -26.11 2.01 2.63
C PRO A 183 -25.15 1.12 1.84
N LEU A 184 -23.86 1.45 1.90
CA LEU A 184 -22.77 0.61 1.43
C LEU A 184 -22.44 -0.48 2.46
N ASN A 185 -22.14 -1.67 1.94
CA ASN A 185 -21.58 -2.77 2.72
C ASN A 185 -20.09 -2.54 2.89
N ILE A 186 -19.68 -2.19 4.10
CA ILE A 186 -18.29 -1.86 4.43
C ILE A 186 -17.72 -2.94 5.34
N ALA A 187 -16.55 -3.47 4.97
CA ALA A 187 -15.80 -4.42 5.78
C ALA A 187 -14.38 -3.88 6.01
N CYS A 188 -13.80 -4.21 7.16
CA CYS A 188 -12.40 -3.95 7.50
C CYS A 188 -11.70 -5.30 7.66
N VAL A 189 -10.58 -5.49 6.97
CA VAL A 189 -9.78 -6.74 6.97
C VAL A 189 -8.45 -6.49 7.65
#